data_AF-A0A345QKI9-F1
#
_entry.id   AF-A0A345QKI9-F1
#
_cell.length_a   1.000
_cell.length_b   1.000
_cell.length_c   1.000
_cell.angle_alpha   90.00
_cell.angle_beta   90.00
_cell.angle_gamma   90.00
#
_symmetry.space_group_name_H-M   'P 1'
#
loop_
_entity.id
_entity.type
_entity.pdbx_description
1 polymer ?
#
loop_
_entity_poly.entity_id
_entity_poly.type
_entity_poly.pdbx_seq_one_letter_code
_entity_poly.pdbx_strand_id
1 'polypeptide(L)'
;MVILKQARVILAILSWGTVSVAGTCLPPVAPLIPTDAVDVGAYADLLRRDAEAYFRDVEQYFRCQDQERREVFEQAREVSENYARVLKILRSGS
;
A
#
# COMPACT_ATOMS: atom_id res chain seq x y z
N MET A 1 -3.03 -43.53 -17.52
CA MET A 1 -4.02 -42.73 -16.75
C MET A 1 -3.45 -42.07 -15.48
N VAL A 2 -2.13 -42.09 -15.24
CA VAL A 2 -1.49 -41.37 -14.12
C VAL A 2 -1.03 -39.97 -14.57
N ILE A 3 -0.51 -39.87 -15.79
CA ILE A 3 0.02 -38.63 -16.39
C ILE A 3 -1.07 -37.55 -16.54
N LEU A 4 -2.31 -37.93 -16.90
CA LEU A 4 -3.43 -37.00 -17.04
C LEU A 4 -3.95 -36.45 -15.70
N LYS A 5 -3.76 -37.19 -14.59
CA LYS A 5 -4.14 -36.75 -13.24
C LYS A 5 -3.16 -35.70 -12.69
N GLN A 6 -1.86 -35.90 -12.93
CA GLN A 6 -0.84 -34.96 -12.46
C GLN A 6 -0.90 -33.62 -13.20
N ALA A 7 -1.28 -33.62 -14.49
CA ALA A 7 -1.48 -32.39 -15.25
C ALA A 7 -2.59 -31.50 -14.66
N ARG A 8 -3.64 -32.09 -14.06
CA ARG A 8 -4.73 -31.34 -13.41
C ARG A 8 -4.31 -30.71 -12.09
N VAL A 9 -3.45 -31.38 -11.32
CA VAL A 9 -2.92 -30.85 -10.06
C VAL A 9 -1.97 -29.69 -10.33
N ILE A 10 -1.10 -29.81 -11.34
CA ILE A 10 -0.17 -28.75 -11.72
C ILE A 10 -0.90 -27.51 -12.25
N LEU A 11 -1.98 -27.68 -13.02
CA LEU A 11 -2.77 -26.57 -13.55
C LEU A 11 -3.55 -25.81 -12.45
N ALA A 12 -3.95 -26.48 -11.37
CA ALA A 12 -4.66 -25.85 -10.25
C ALA A 12 -3.75 -25.01 -9.33
N ILE A 13 -2.45 -25.29 -9.29
CA ILE A 13 -1.48 -24.57 -8.45
C ILE A 13 -1.08 -23.23 -9.08
N LEU A 14 -1.18 -23.09 -10.41
CA LEU A 14 -0.82 -21.87 -11.13
C LEU A 14 -1.93 -20.80 -11.14
N SER A 15 -3.15 -21.11 -10.67
CA SER A 15 -4.30 -20.19 -10.69
C SER A 15 -4.50 -19.35 -9.43
N TRP A 16 -3.64 -19.48 -8.41
CA TRP A 16 -3.75 -18.71 -7.16
C TRP A 16 -2.79 -17.52 -7.05
N GLY A 17 -2.00 -17.26 -8.09
CA GLY A 17 -1.14 -16.08 -8.16
C GLY A 17 -1.80 -14.94 -8.93
N THR A 18 -2.88 -14.35 -8.43
CA THR A 18 -3.11 -12.94 -8.78
C THR A 18 -2.05 -12.16 -8.04
N VAL A 19 -0.95 -11.83 -8.73
CA VAL A 19 -0.17 -10.65 -8.36
C VAL A 19 -1.17 -9.50 -8.48
N SER A 20 -1.74 -9.09 -7.35
CA SER A 20 -2.21 -7.73 -7.23
C SER A 20 -0.99 -6.88 -7.57
N VAL A 21 -1.04 -6.18 -8.70
CA VAL A 21 -0.25 -4.96 -8.82
C VAL A 21 -0.87 -4.05 -7.77
N ALA A 22 -0.42 -4.18 -6.53
CA ALA A 22 -0.62 -3.17 -5.53
C ALA A 22 0.03 -1.93 -6.16
N GLY A 23 -0.79 -0.99 -6.62
CA GLY A 23 -0.32 0.37 -6.72
C GLY A 23 0.08 0.73 -5.31
N THR A 24 1.37 0.57 -4.97
CA THR A 24 1.97 1.03 -3.73
C THR A 24 1.46 2.44 -3.53
N CYS A 25 0.89 2.75 -2.37
CA CYS A 25 0.15 3.99 -2.13
C CYS A 25 0.82 5.18 -2.83
N LEU A 26 0.25 5.66 -3.94
CA LEU A 26 0.90 6.69 -4.75
C LEU A 26 0.52 8.06 -4.19
N PRO A 27 1.48 8.95 -3.93
CA PRO A 27 1.16 10.30 -3.48
C PRO A 27 0.45 11.07 -4.61
N PRO A 28 -0.57 11.87 -4.29
CA PRO A 28 -1.21 12.73 -5.28
C PRO A 28 -0.25 13.83 -5.73
N VAL A 29 -0.35 14.23 -6.99
CA VAL A 29 0.43 15.34 -7.55
C VAL A 29 -0.22 16.65 -7.15
N ALA A 30 0.57 17.56 -6.60
CA ALA A 30 0.08 18.89 -6.24
C ALA A 30 -0.37 19.65 -7.51
N PRO A 31 -1.60 20.22 -7.54
CA PRO A 31 -2.06 21.00 -8.67
C PRO A 31 -1.27 22.31 -8.76
N LEU A 32 -1.18 22.87 -9.97
CA LEU A 32 -0.64 24.21 -10.18
C LEU A 32 -1.61 25.25 -9.61
N ILE A 33 -1.12 26.12 -8.73
CA ILE A 33 -1.93 27.20 -8.14
C ILE A 33 -1.51 28.54 -8.76
N PRO A 34 -2.41 29.24 -9.46
CA PRO A 34 -2.12 30.58 -9.98
C PRO A 34 -1.96 31.58 -8.84
N THR A 35 -1.08 32.55 -9.02
CA THR A 35 -0.82 33.63 -8.04
C THR A 35 -1.46 34.96 -8.41
N ASP A 36 -1.82 35.15 -9.69
CA ASP A 36 -2.49 36.35 -10.17
C ASP A 36 -3.99 36.32 -9.85
N ALA A 37 -4.52 37.44 -9.32
CA ALA A 37 -5.91 37.53 -8.89
C ALA A 37 -6.91 37.49 -10.05
N VAL A 38 -6.52 37.95 -11.24
CA VAL A 38 -7.33 37.85 -12.46
C VAL A 38 -7.49 36.39 -12.86
N ASP A 39 -6.40 35.62 -12.85
CA ASP A 39 -6.43 34.19 -13.16
C ASP A 39 -7.22 33.40 -12.10
N VAL A 40 -7.04 33.71 -10.81
CA VAL A 40 -7.83 33.09 -9.73
C VAL A 40 -9.32 33.33 -9.92
N GLY A 41 -9.72 34.55 -10.29
CA GLY A 41 -11.11 34.90 -10.56
C GLY A 41 -11.65 34.19 -11.81
N ALA A 42 -10.88 34.20 -12.91
CA ALA A 42 -11.25 33.61 -14.19
C ALA A 42 -11.46 32.09 -14.09
N TYR A 43 -10.68 31.41 -13.26
CA TYR A 43 -10.69 29.95 -13.13
C TYR A 43 -11.26 29.46 -11.79
N ALA A 44 -11.98 30.29 -11.03
CA ALA A 44 -12.42 29.98 -9.67
C ALA A 44 -13.14 28.63 -9.53
N ASP A 45 -14.03 28.29 -10.46
CA ASP A 45 -14.75 27.00 -10.41
C ASP A 45 -13.87 25.79 -10.74
N LEU A 46 -12.88 25.97 -11.62
CA LEU A 46 -11.88 24.94 -11.87
C LEU A 46 -11.00 24.72 -10.64
N LEU A 47 -10.48 25.79 -10.05
CA LEU A 47 -9.65 25.74 -8.85
C LEU A 47 -10.38 25.10 -7.66
N ARG A 48 -11.68 25.35 -7.50
CA ARG A 48 -12.51 24.68 -6.48
C ARG A 48 -12.57 23.17 -6.70
N ARG A 49 -12.86 22.73 -7.92
CA ARG A 49 -12.93 21.30 -8.26
C ARG A 49 -11.57 20.61 -8.12
N ASP A 50 -10.50 21.29 -8.52
CA ASP A 50 -9.13 20.78 -8.39
C ASP A 50 -8.74 20.61 -6.92
N ALA A 51 -9.10 21.57 -6.06
CA ALA A 51 -8.89 21.44 -4.62
C ALA A 51 -9.66 20.24 -4.05
N GLU A 52 -10.94 20.10 -4.39
CA GLU A 52 -11.74 18.96 -3.94
C GLU A 52 -11.17 17.62 -4.43
N ALA A 53 -10.73 17.54 -5.68
CA ALA A 53 -10.10 16.35 -6.24
C ALA A 53 -8.80 16.00 -5.53
N TYR A 54 -7.89 16.98 -5.40
CA TYR A 54 -6.62 16.80 -4.73
C TYR A 54 -6.78 16.30 -3.30
N PHE A 55 -7.69 16.90 -2.51
CA PHE A 55 -7.86 16.48 -1.12
C PHE A 55 -8.56 15.12 -0.97
N ARG A 56 -9.46 14.74 -1.88
CA ARG A 56 -9.98 13.37 -1.91
C ARG A 56 -8.87 12.34 -2.17
N ASP A 57 -7.96 12.65 -3.08
CA ASP A 57 -6.85 11.77 -3.42
C ASP A 57 -5.83 11.69 -2.26
N VAL A 58 -5.57 12.81 -1.56
CA VAL A 58 -4.76 12.84 -0.32
C VAL A 58 -5.35 11.93 0.75
N GLU A 59 -6.67 11.98 0.99
CA GLU A 59 -7.31 11.09 1.95
C GLU A 59 -7.20 9.62 1.56
N GLN A 60 -7.38 9.30 0.27
CA GLN A 60 -7.22 7.94 -0.22
C GLN A 60 -5.78 7.44 -0.02
N TYR A 61 -4.80 8.28 -0.30
CA TYR A 61 -3.39 7.99 -0.08
C TYR A 61 -3.09 7.71 1.40
N PHE A 62 -3.58 8.54 2.32
CA PHE A 62 -3.38 8.30 3.75
C PHE A 62 -4.07 7.03 4.25
N ARG A 63 -5.29 6.73 3.78
CA ARG A 63 -5.96 5.46 4.12
C ARG A 63 -5.15 4.25 3.66
N CYS A 64 -4.58 4.31 2.46
CA CYS A 64 -3.71 3.28 1.93
C CYS A 64 -2.44 3.12 2.78
N GLN A 65 -1.73 4.21 3.08
CA GLN A 65 -0.51 4.17 3.90
C GLN A 65 -0.78 3.63 5.31
N ASP A 66 -1.91 3.99 5.92
CA ASP A 66 -2.28 3.48 7.23
C ASP A 66 -2.52 1.96 7.21
N GLN A 67 -3.02 1.41 6.10
CA GLN A 67 -3.14 -0.03 5.92
C GLN A 67 -1.75 -0.69 5.84
N GLU A 68 -0.87 -0.20 4.97
CA GLU A 68 0.49 -0.73 4.84
C GLU A 68 1.25 -0.65 6.18
N ARG A 69 1.11 0.45 6.91
CA ARG A 69 1.72 0.63 8.22
C ARG A 69 1.23 -0.38 9.24
N ARG A 70 -0.07 -0.71 9.25
CA ARG A 70 -0.63 -1.75 10.15
C ARG A 70 -0.07 -3.12 9.82
N GLU A 71 -0.02 -3.47 8.53
CA GLU A 71 0.49 -4.76 8.07
C GLU A 71 1.97 -4.95 8.42
N VAL A 72 2.80 -3.92 8.21
CA VAL A 72 4.22 -3.95 8.58
C VAL A 72 4.40 -3.95 10.09
N PHE A 73 3.56 -3.25 10.84
CA PHE A 73 3.63 -3.22 12.30
C PHE A 73 3.40 -4.60 12.93
N GLU A 74 2.39 -5.35 12.46
CA GLU A 74 2.15 -6.71 12.95
C GLU A 74 3.31 -7.66 12.62
N GLN A 75 3.88 -7.56 11.41
CA GLN A 75 5.07 -8.33 11.05
C GLN A 75 6.26 -8.01 11.96
N ALA A 76 6.52 -6.72 12.19
CA ALA A 76 7.59 -6.28 13.08
C ALA A 76 7.37 -6.77 14.52
N ARG A 77 6.13 -6.83 14.99
CA ARG A 77 5.77 -7.37 16.31
C ARG A 77 6.13 -8.85 16.42
N GLU A 78 5.68 -9.68 15.47
CA GLU A 78 5.98 -11.12 15.45
C GLU A 78 7.49 -11.38 15.40
N VAL A 79 8.20 -10.69 14.50
CA VAL A 79 9.65 -10.83 14.36
C VAL A 79 10.37 -10.41 15.65
N SER A 80 9.91 -9.35 16.32
CA SER A 80 10.47 -8.89 17.59
C SER A 80 10.31 -9.93 18.71
N GLU A 81 9.16 -10.59 18.81
CA GLU A 81 8.92 -11.67 19.78
C GLU A 81 9.86 -12.87 19.55
N ASN A 82 10.12 -13.20 18.29
CA ASN A 82 11.08 -14.24 17.91
C ASN A 82 12.51 -13.88 18.32
N TYR A 83 12.96 -12.66 18.04
CA TYR A 83 14.27 -12.19 18.49
C TYR A 83 14.39 -12.15 20.01
N ALA A 84 13.35 -11.74 20.73
CA ALA A 84 13.34 -11.74 22.19
C ALA A 84 13.59 -13.15 22.76
N ARG A 85 13.03 -14.19 22.14
CA ARG A 85 13.27 -15.59 22.51
C ARG A 85 14.71 -16.02 22.28
N VAL A 86 15.27 -15.70 21.11
CA VAL A 86 16.67 -16.00 20.77
C VAL A 86 17.62 -15.34 21.78
N LEU A 87 17.41 -14.05 22.05
CA LEU A 87 18.23 -13.29 22.99
C LEU A 87 18.15 -13.85 24.41
N LYS A 88 16.99 -14.38 24.82
CA LYS A 88 16.84 -15.06 26.11
C LYS A 88 17.71 -16.32 26.19
N ILE A 89 17.72 -17.14 25.13
CA ILE A 89 18.53 -18.37 25.07
C ILE A 89 20.01 -18.04 25.13
N LEU A 90 20.46 -17.06 24.33
CA LEU A 90 21.86 -16.63 24.31
C LEU A 90 22.33 -16.12 25.68
N ARG A 91 21.46 -15.43 26.43
CA ARG A 91 21.77 -14.99 27.79
C ARG A 91 21.84 -16.13 28.80
N SER A 92 21.06 -17.19 28.62
CA SER A 92 21.03 -18.34 29.54
C SER A 92 22.12 -19.39 29.30
N GLY A 93 22.79 -19.34 28.15
CA GLY A 93 23.90 -20.24 27.80
C GLY A 93 25.29 -19.68 28.11
N SER A 94 25.35 -18.49 28.72
CA SER A 94 26.56 -17.83 29.25
C SER A 94 26.49 -17.81 30.77
#